data_AF-A0A8T4E9H9-F1
#
_entry.id   AF-A0A8T4E9H9-F1
#
_cell.length_a   1.000
_cell.length_b   1.000
_cell.length_c   1.000
_cell.angle_alpha   90.00
_cell.angle_beta   90.00
_cell.angle_gamma   90.00
#
_symmetry.space_group_name_H-M   'P 1'
#
loop_
_entity.id
_entity.type
_entity.pdbx_description
1 polymer ?
#
loop_
_entity_poly.entity_id
_entity_poly.type
_entity_poly.pdbx_seq_one_letter_code
_entity_poly.pdbx_strand_id
1 'polypeptide(L)' 'MTKQQMPWSFYSTLISFGVFFACLNIYILTKWLAHPLASEYWLIGVIVGFIWLIYSIRMVRVHQKELIEKKVVLA' A
#
# COMPACT_ATOMS: atom_id res chain seq x y z
N MET A 1 -12.85 -19.88 18.93
CA MET A 1 -11.79 -19.00 18.39
C MET A 1 -12.42 -17.97 17.48
N THR A 2 -12.59 -16.75 17.97
CA THR A 2 -13.17 -15.63 17.21
C THR A 2 -12.22 -15.30 16.06
N LYS A 3 -12.68 -15.45 14.81
CA LYS A 3 -11.88 -15.08 13.62
C LYS A 3 -11.64 -13.58 13.68
N GLN A 4 -10.50 -13.16 14.18
CA GLN A 4 -10.08 -11.77 14.16
C GLN A 4 -9.81 -11.42 12.69
N GLN A 5 -10.84 -10.92 12.00
CA GLN A 5 -10.74 -10.48 10.63
C GLN A 5 -9.80 -9.29 10.58
N MET A 6 -8.72 -9.39 9.81
CA MET A 6 -7.83 -8.26 9.60
C MET A 6 -8.61 -7.15 8.88
N PRO A 7 -8.43 -5.88 9.29
CA PRO A 7 -9.14 -4.78 8.69
C PRO A 7 -8.78 -4.66 7.21
N TRP A 8 -9.76 -4.30 6.36
CA TRP A 8 -9.57 -4.11 4.92
C TRP A 8 -8.42 -3.13 4.57
N SER A 9 -8.17 -2.16 5.45
CA SER A 9 -7.05 -1.23 5.34
C SER A 9 -5.69 -1.93 5.35
N PHE A 10 -5.55 -3.06 6.03
CA PHE A 10 -4.33 -3.87 6.02
C PHE A 10 -4.08 -4.51 4.65
N TYR A 11 -5.09 -5.16 4.07
CA TYR A 11 -4.98 -5.75 2.73
C TYR A 11 -4.72 -4.70 1.66
N SER A 12 -5.39 -3.55 1.74
CA SER A 12 -5.12 -2.43 0.83
C SER A 12 -3.71 -1.87 0.98
N THR A 13 -3.16 -1.83 2.20
CA THR A 13 -1.77 -1.44 2.44
C THR A 13 -0.79 -2.44 1.83
N LEU A 14 -1.06 -3.74 1.95
CA LEU A 14 -0.23 -4.79 1.37
C LEU A 14 -0.21 -4.71 -0.17
N ILE A 15 -1.38 -4.55 -0.79
CA ILE A 15 -1.51 -4.44 -2.25
C ILE A 15 -0.80 -3.19 -2.77
N SER A 16 -1.02 -2.03 -2.13
CA SER A 16 -0.36 -0.78 -2.53
C SER A 16 1.16 -0.86 -2.39
N PHE A 17 1.66 -1.52 -1.33
CA PHE A 17 3.08 -1.84 -1.19
C PHE A 17 3.58 -2.69 -2.36
N GLY A 18 2.88 -3.78 -2.67
CA GLY A 18 3.24 -4.68 -3.76
C GLY A 18 3.31 -3.97 -5.11
N VAL A 19 2.29 -3.18 -5.43
CA VAL A 19 2.23 -2.41 -6.69
C VAL A 19 3.36 -1.38 -6.76
N PHE A 20 3.56 -0.59 -5.70
CA PHE A 20 4.61 0.43 -5.67
C PHE A 20 6.00 -0.18 -5.88
N PHE A 21 6.34 -1.21 -5.10
CA PHE A 21 7.64 -1.86 -5.20
C PHE A 21 7.81 -2.62 -6.51
N ALA A 22 6.78 -3.30 -7.02
CA ALA A 22 6.86 -3.99 -8.30
C ALA A 22 7.15 -3.00 -9.44
N CYS A 23 6.39 -1.91 -9.55
CA CYS A 23 6.61 -0.91 -10.59
C CYS A 23 7.98 -0.25 -10.47
N LEU A 24 8.42 0.07 -9.25
CA LEU A 24 9.73 0.68 -9.02
C LEU A 24 10.87 -0.25 -9.41
N ASN A 25 10.81 -1.51 -8.98
CA ASN A 25 11.84 -2.50 -9.30
C ASN A 25 11.87 -2.80 -10.79
N ILE A 26 10.71 -2.96 -11.44
CA ILE A 26 10.67 -3.16 -12.90
C ILE A 26 11.28 -1.96 -13.62
N TYR A 27 10.95 -0.73 -13.24
CA TYR A 27 11.54 0.46 -13.83
C TYR A 27 13.07 0.48 -13.70
N ILE A 28 13.59 0.27 -12.49
CA ILE A 28 15.03 0.31 -12.21
C ILE A 28 15.75 -0.84 -12.94
N LEU A 29 15.24 -2.07 -12.82
CA LEU A 29 15.86 -3.25 -13.44
C LEU A 29 15.84 -3.15 -14.96
N THR A 30 14.70 -2.79 -15.56
CA THR A 30 14.63 -2.68 -17.02
C THR A 30 15.54 -1.59 -17.58
N LYS A 31 15.64 -0.44 -16.92
CA LYS A 31 16.61 0.62 -17.30
C LYS A 31 18.05 0.16 -17.09
N TRP A 32 18.36 -0.50 -15.98
CA TRP A 32 19.72 -0.94 -15.67
C TRP A 32 20.21 -2.05 -16.62
N LEU A 33 19.34 -3.00 -16.97
CA LEU A 33 19.63 -4.06 -17.94
C LEU A 33 19.48 -3.63 -19.41
N ALA A 34 19.15 -2.36 -19.68
CA ALA A 34 18.79 -1.88 -21.03
C ALA A 34 17.76 -2.78 -21.73
N HIS A 35 16.81 -3.30 -20.96
CA HIS A 35 15.83 -4.28 -21.41
C HIS A 35 14.85 -3.63 -22.42
N PRO A 36 14.38 -4.32 -23.47
CA PRO A 36 13.45 -3.76 -24.45
C PRO A 36 12.10 -3.29 -23.86
N LEU A 37 11.75 -3.76 -22.66
CA LEU A 37 10.56 -3.32 -21.92
C LEU A 37 10.83 -2.11 -21.00
N ALA A 38 12.01 -1.50 -21.08
CA ALA A 38 12.34 -0.27 -20.37
C ALA A 38 11.42 0.84 -20.84
N SER A 39 10.50 1.24 -19.98
CA SER A 39 9.49 2.23 -20.29
C SER A 39 9.31 3.22 -19.16
N GLU A 40 9.13 4.49 -19.49
CA GLU A 40 8.83 5.52 -18.52
C GLU A 40 7.41 5.40 -17.95
N TYR A 41 6.53 4.63 -18.61
CA TYR A 41 5.18 4.37 -18.08
C TYR A 41 5.19 3.64 -16.73
N TRP A 42 6.26 2.92 -16.38
CA TRP A 42 6.40 2.33 -15.06
C TRP A 42 6.43 3.38 -13.93
N LEU A 43 6.90 4.61 -14.20
CA LEU A 43 6.87 5.72 -13.23
C LEU A 43 5.44 6.12 -12.87
N ILE A 44 4.48 6.00 -13.80
CA ILE A 44 3.07 6.25 -13.49
C ILE A 44 2.59 5.26 -12.44
N GLY A 45 2.93 3.98 -12.59
CA GLY A 45 2.63 2.95 -11.60
C GLY A 45 3.28 3.21 -10.24
N VAL A 46 4.51 3.74 -10.23
CA VAL A 46 5.20 4.19 -8.99
C VAL A 46 4.43 5.33 -8.32
N ILE A 47 4.04 6.37 -9.07
CA ILE A 47 3.30 7.52 -8.50
C ILE A 47 1.93 7.07 -7.97
N VAL A 48 1.18 6.29 -8.74
CA VAL A 48 -0.13 5.76 -8.33
C VAL A 48 0.01 4.88 -7.09
N GLY A 49 0.98 3.96 -7.10
CA GLY A 49 1.28 3.10 -5.96
C GLY A 49 1.66 3.89 -4.71
N PHE A 50 2.44 4.97 -4.86
CA PHE A 50 2.85 5.84 -3.76
C PHE A 50 1.68 6.61 -3.13
N ILE A 51 0.84 7.22 -3.97
CA ILE A 51 -0.38 7.93 -3.51
C ILE A 51 -1.31 6.94 -2.79
N TRP A 52 -1.48 5.75 -3.36
CA TRP A 52 -2.30 4.71 -2.76
C TRP A 52 -1.73 4.27 -1.41
N LEU A 53 -0.41 4.08 -1.30
CA LEU A 53 0.26 3.73 -0.05
C LEU A 53 -0.05 4.75 1.06
N ILE A 54 0.08 6.04 0.75
CA ILE A 54 -0.21 7.14 1.68
C ILE A 54 -1.67 7.07 2.14
N TYR A 55 -2.59 6.85 1.19
CA TYR A 55 -4.00 6.73 1.49
C TYR A 55 -4.30 5.52 2.40
N SER A 56 -3.71 4.36 2.10
CA SER A 56 -3.88 3.15 2.90
C SER A 56 -3.33 3.34 4.32
N ILE A 57 -2.16 3.97 4.49
CA ILE A 57 -1.60 4.31 5.81
C ILE A 57 -2.55 5.25 6.57
N ARG A 58 -3.10 6.27 5.91
CA ARG A 58 -4.08 7.18 6.53
C ARG A 58 -5.30 6.42 7.03
N MET A 59 -5.84 5.49 6.23
CA MET A 59 -6.99 4.66 6.60
C MET A 59 -6.67 3.74 7.79
N VAL A 60 -5.48 3.14 7.85
CA VAL A 60 -5.05 2.35 9.02
C VAL A 60 -5.05 3.21 10.28
N ARG A 61 -4.52 4.44 10.22
CA ARG A 61 -4.50 5.35 11.37
C ARG A 61 -5.90 5.75 11.84
N VAL A 62 -6.82 6.01 10.90
CA VAL A 62 -8.24 6.30 11.23
C VAL A 62 -8.86 5.10 11.93
N HIS A 63 -8.68 3.89 11.38
CA HIS A 63 -9.25 2.68 11.96
C HIS A 63 -8.68 2.37 13.35
N GLN A 64 -7.38 2.64 13.58
CA GLN A 64 -6.81 2.51 14.92
C GLN A 64 -7.39 3.52 15.91
N LYS A 65 -7.64 4.77 15.49
CA LYS A 65 -8.31 5.76 16.35
C LYS A 65 -9.72 5.32 16.74
N GLU A 66 -10.51 4.82 15.79
CA GLU A 66 -11.87 4.30 16.05
C GLU A 66 -11.87 3.14 17.07
N LEU A 67 -10.88 2.24 16.99
CA LEU A 67 -10.75 1.13 17.94
C LEU A 67 -10.37 1.61 19.35
N ILE A 68 -9.53 2.64 19.46
CA ILE A 68 -9.16 3.24 20.74
C ILE A 68 -10.38 3.93 21.37
N GLU A 69 -11.11 4.74 20.61
CA GLU A 69 -12.32 5.42 21.09
C GLU A 69 -13.38 4.41 21.58
N LYS A 70 -13.61 3.33 20.83
CA LYS A 70 -14.53 2.26 21.26
C LYS A 70 -14.08 1.53 22.52
N LYS A 71 -12.77 1.34 22.72
CA LYS A 71 -12.23 0.75 23.95
C LYS A 71 -12.40 1.68 25.15
N VAL A 72 -12.25 2.98 24.97
CA VAL A 72 -12.42 3.98 26.04
C VAL A 72 -13.88 4.16 26.45
N VAL A 73 -14.84 4.04 25.51
CA VAL A 73 -16.28 4.17 25.80
C VAL A 73 -16.87 2.98 26.58
N LEU A 74 -16.22 1.81 26.54
CA LEU A 74 -16.68 0.57 27.21
C LEU A 74 -15.96 0.29 28.55
N ALA A 75 -15.07 1.18 28.98
CA ALA A 75 -14.36 1.10 30.26
C ALA A 75 -14.96 2.09 31.26
#